data_AF-A0A7I9ZQ55-F1
#
_entry.id   AF-A0A7I9ZQ55-F1
#
_cell.length_a   1.000
_cell.length_b   1.000
_cell.length_c   1.000
_cell.angle_alpha   90.00
_cell.angle_beta   90.00
_cell.angle_gamma   90.00
#
_symmetry.space_group_name_H-M   'P 1'
#
loop_
_entity.id
_entity.type
_entity.pdbx_description
1 polymer ?
#
loop_
_entity_poly.entity_id
_entity_poly.type
_entity_poly.pdbx_seq_one_letter_code
_entity_poly.pdbx_strand_id
1 'polypeptide(L)'
;MTDTAAEAAGSWRELLGPRYLGASAVLAGGVALYATNEFLTISLMPSAVADIGGARFYAWVTTVYLVGSVMAATTVHPVLMRLGPRWAYLLSLSVFGAGSLVCAAAPGMEVLLVGRTVQGAAGGLLAGLGYAVINTALPSALWTKASALVSAMWGVGTLVGPAAGGLFAQYGSWRWAFGALLVVTTTMSALVPVALPSGRDPAGAAASGRIRIPVWSLLLLGAAALLVSVAGIPHDPRATATLVVAGFALVGLFVVVDRRLTVSVLPPSTFGRGPLKWIYLTLGVLMAATMVDMYVPLFGQRLAHLTPVAAGFLSAGLALGWTFAEITSASLGRQRVIVRTVAIAPVVMATGLMLSALTQRENASPILVAVWAAGLVVSGAGIGIAWPHLSAWAMSKVDDPAEGPAAAAAINIVQVISAAFGAALAGVVVNLTDSGDAGAARWLFASFAALAALAVVASTRSGRSTEPTAGPLRSLA
;
A
#
# COMPACT_ATOMS: atom_id res chain seq x y z
N MET A 1 -36.99 10.07 -16.06
CA MET A 1 -35.71 9.59 -16.68
C MET A 1 -34.54 9.65 -15.68
N THR A 2 -34.74 9.28 -14.41
CA THR A 2 -33.72 9.40 -13.35
C THR A 2 -33.26 8.05 -12.78
N ASP A 3 -33.98 6.96 -13.05
CA ASP A 3 -33.65 5.63 -12.50
C ASP A 3 -32.68 4.81 -13.36
N THR A 4 -32.58 5.07 -14.66
CA THR A 4 -31.71 4.29 -15.56
C THR A 4 -30.21 4.57 -15.38
N ALA A 5 -29.84 5.65 -14.70
CA ALA A 5 -28.43 5.97 -14.41
C ALA A 5 -27.91 5.32 -13.12
N ALA A 6 -28.81 4.88 -12.22
CA ALA A 6 -28.43 4.20 -10.99
C ALA A 6 -28.09 2.72 -11.21
N GLU A 7 -28.63 2.10 -12.25
CA GLU A 7 -28.35 0.70 -12.62
C GLU A 7 -26.91 0.45 -13.12
N ALA A 8 -26.15 1.49 -13.46
CA ALA A 8 -24.78 1.35 -13.97
C ALA A 8 -23.69 1.27 -12.86
N ALA A 9 -24.01 1.64 -11.62
CA ALA A 9 -23.04 1.63 -10.51
C ALA A 9 -23.30 0.42 -9.60
N GLY A 10 -22.44 -0.60 -9.67
CA GLY A 10 -22.60 -1.83 -8.90
C GLY A 10 -22.65 -1.57 -7.39
N SER A 11 -23.41 -2.38 -6.65
CA SER A 11 -23.71 -2.11 -5.23
C SER A 11 -22.83 -2.90 -4.25
N TRP A 12 -22.72 -2.46 -3.00
CA TRP A 12 -22.04 -3.25 -1.94
C TRP A 12 -22.75 -4.59 -1.69
N ARG A 13 -24.08 -4.62 -1.82
CA ARG A 13 -24.87 -5.85 -1.72
C ARG A 13 -24.57 -6.83 -2.85
N GLU A 14 -24.24 -6.33 -4.03
CA GLU A 14 -23.85 -7.15 -5.16
C GLU A 14 -22.44 -7.73 -4.95
N LEU A 15 -21.47 -6.90 -4.56
CA LEU A 15 -20.10 -7.33 -4.29
C LEU A 15 -20.02 -8.39 -3.17
N LEU A 16 -20.77 -8.17 -2.09
CA LEU A 16 -20.85 -9.07 -0.94
C LEU A 16 -21.97 -10.12 -1.09
N GLY A 17 -22.62 -10.16 -2.25
CA GLY A 17 -23.65 -11.14 -2.56
C GLY A 17 -23.04 -12.52 -2.86
N PRO A 18 -23.84 -13.59 -2.84
CA PRO A 18 -23.35 -14.98 -2.98
C PRO A 18 -22.55 -15.22 -4.26
N ARG A 19 -22.77 -14.41 -5.31
CA ARG A 19 -22.06 -14.50 -6.58
C ARG A 19 -20.58 -14.05 -6.51
N TYR A 20 -20.28 -12.99 -5.75
CA TYR A 20 -18.94 -12.38 -5.70
C TYR A 20 -18.30 -12.41 -4.31
N LEU A 21 -19.00 -12.92 -3.30
CA LEU A 21 -18.52 -13.03 -1.93
C LEU A 21 -17.21 -13.82 -1.84
N GLY A 22 -17.12 -14.95 -2.55
CA GLY A 22 -15.91 -15.77 -2.57
C GLY A 22 -14.70 -15.00 -3.10
N ALA A 23 -14.82 -14.41 -4.29
CA ALA A 23 -13.76 -13.61 -4.88
C ALA A 23 -13.37 -12.44 -3.97
N SER A 24 -14.35 -11.68 -3.48
CA SER A 24 -14.13 -10.55 -2.57
C SER A 24 -13.40 -10.97 -1.29
N ALA A 25 -13.76 -12.11 -0.70
CA ALA A 25 -13.12 -12.64 0.50
C ALA A 25 -11.66 -13.05 0.25
N VAL A 26 -11.36 -13.66 -0.89
CA VAL A 26 -9.98 -14.03 -1.25
C VAL A 26 -9.12 -12.80 -1.52
N LEU A 27 -9.64 -11.83 -2.30
CA LEU A 27 -8.94 -10.58 -2.61
C LEU A 27 -8.62 -9.78 -1.34
N ALA A 28 -9.64 -9.56 -0.51
CA ALA A 28 -9.50 -8.84 0.75
C ALA A 28 -8.62 -9.61 1.74
N GLY A 29 -8.89 -10.90 1.95
CA GLY A 29 -8.15 -11.69 2.91
C GLY A 29 -6.67 -11.84 2.57
N GLY A 30 -6.29 -11.86 1.29
CA GLY A 30 -4.88 -11.88 0.88
C GLY A 30 -4.12 -10.64 1.35
N VAL A 31 -4.72 -9.46 1.21
CA VAL A 31 -4.14 -8.19 1.67
C VAL A 31 -4.23 -8.07 3.19
N ALA A 32 -5.32 -8.54 3.81
CA ALA A 32 -5.45 -8.59 5.26
C ALA A 32 -4.37 -9.47 5.89
N LEU A 33 -4.08 -10.64 5.31
CA LEU A 33 -3.04 -11.55 5.77
C LEU A 33 -1.66 -10.91 5.68
N TYR A 34 -1.36 -10.23 4.57
CA TYR A 34 -0.13 -9.46 4.38
C TYR A 34 0.04 -8.36 5.44
N ALA A 35 -0.95 -7.46 5.56
CA ALA A 35 -0.89 -6.33 6.47
C ALA A 35 -0.87 -6.79 7.94
N THR A 36 -1.73 -7.74 8.32
CA THR A 36 -1.77 -8.27 9.69
C THR A 36 -0.44 -8.87 10.09
N ASN A 37 0.18 -9.66 9.22
CA ASN A 37 1.48 -10.29 9.49
C ASN A 37 2.62 -9.29 9.69
N GLU A 38 2.61 -8.18 8.95
CA GLU A 38 3.57 -7.10 9.13
C GLU A 38 3.48 -6.50 10.54
N PHE A 39 2.29 -6.02 10.93
CA PHE A 39 2.10 -5.38 12.23
C PHE A 39 2.16 -6.35 13.41
N LEU A 40 1.65 -7.57 13.25
CA LEU A 40 1.73 -8.64 14.25
C LEU A 40 3.19 -8.94 14.61
N THR A 41 4.05 -9.04 13.61
CA THR A 41 5.46 -9.37 13.82
C THR A 41 6.18 -8.26 14.59
N ILE A 42 5.89 -7.00 14.27
CA ILE A 42 6.48 -5.84 14.97
C ILE A 42 6.15 -5.91 16.47
N SER A 43 4.89 -6.18 16.82
CA SER A 43 4.44 -6.19 18.21
C SER A 43 4.97 -7.35 19.05
N LEU A 44 5.21 -8.52 18.45
CA LEU A 44 5.76 -9.69 19.17
C LEU A 44 7.29 -9.74 19.19
N MET A 45 7.96 -8.88 18.41
CA MET A 45 9.41 -8.95 18.21
C MET A 45 10.23 -8.88 19.50
N PRO A 46 9.91 -8.01 20.48
CA PRO A 46 10.65 -7.98 21.74
C PRO A 46 10.64 -9.33 22.48
N SER A 47 9.49 -10.02 22.50
CA SER A 47 9.37 -11.35 23.12
C SER A 47 10.12 -12.42 22.33
N ALA A 48 10.13 -12.35 21.00
CA ALA A 48 10.93 -13.26 20.19
C ALA A 48 12.44 -13.07 20.47
N VAL A 49 12.93 -11.82 20.54
CA VAL A 49 14.34 -11.53 20.88
C VAL A 49 14.70 -12.02 22.29
N ALA A 50 13.79 -11.88 23.26
CA ALA A 50 14.03 -12.35 24.62
C ALA A 50 14.17 -13.89 24.70
N ASP A 51 13.47 -14.62 23.83
CA ASP A 51 13.42 -16.08 23.85
C ASP A 51 14.48 -16.74 22.95
N ILE A 52 14.67 -16.27 21.71
CA ILE A 52 15.63 -16.84 20.74
C ILE A 52 16.87 -15.98 20.51
N GLY A 53 17.03 -14.86 21.24
CA GLY A 53 18.16 -13.96 21.14
C GLY A 53 18.18 -13.17 19.83
N GLY A 54 19.37 -12.69 19.44
CA GLY A 54 19.56 -12.05 18.13
C GLY A 54 19.11 -10.59 18.04
N ALA A 55 19.16 -9.82 19.15
CA ALA A 55 18.79 -8.40 19.19
C ALA A 55 19.44 -7.55 18.07
N ARG A 56 20.67 -7.88 17.65
CA ARG A 56 21.37 -7.24 16.52
C ARG A 56 20.61 -7.32 15.18
N PHE A 57 19.72 -8.29 15.03
CA PHE A 57 18.92 -8.52 13.83
C PHE A 57 17.52 -7.92 13.91
N TYR A 58 17.17 -7.22 15.00
CA TYR A 58 15.82 -6.68 15.21
C TYR A 58 15.31 -5.88 14.01
N ALA A 59 16.12 -4.91 13.53
CA ALA A 59 15.76 -4.09 12.37
C ALA A 59 15.62 -4.91 11.08
N TRP A 60 16.45 -5.96 10.93
CA TRP A 60 16.48 -6.79 9.72
C TRP A 60 15.18 -7.58 9.51
N VAL A 61 14.43 -7.87 10.57
CA VAL A 61 13.16 -8.63 10.46
C VAL A 61 12.14 -7.93 9.58
N THR A 62 12.03 -6.60 9.70
CA THR A 62 11.15 -5.79 8.86
C THR A 62 11.81 -5.53 7.50
N THR A 63 13.11 -5.30 7.47
CA THR A 63 13.88 -5.05 6.24
C THR A 63 13.72 -6.18 5.22
N VAL A 64 14.05 -7.41 5.59
CA VAL A 64 14.04 -8.55 4.65
C VAL A 64 12.62 -8.90 4.18
N TYR A 65 11.63 -8.66 5.05
CA TYR A 65 10.21 -8.80 4.71
C TYR A 65 9.79 -7.79 3.64
N LEU A 66 10.07 -6.51 3.83
CA LEU A 66 9.73 -5.45 2.87
C LEU A 66 10.48 -5.62 1.55
N VAL A 67 11.77 -5.93 1.61
CA VAL A 67 12.61 -6.20 0.43
C VAL A 67 12.05 -7.37 -0.38
N GLY A 68 11.69 -8.47 0.28
CA GLY A 68 11.02 -9.61 -0.36
C GLY A 68 9.69 -9.22 -0.98
N SER A 69 8.89 -8.42 -0.28
CA SER A 69 7.56 -7.95 -0.72
C SER A 69 7.65 -7.09 -1.98
N VAL A 70 8.57 -6.12 -2.00
CA VAL A 70 8.84 -5.24 -3.15
C VAL A 70 9.25 -6.05 -4.37
N MET A 71 10.18 -6.99 -4.18
CA MET A 71 10.63 -7.85 -5.28
C MET A 71 9.45 -8.64 -5.85
N ALA A 72 8.69 -9.31 -4.99
CA ALA A 72 7.57 -10.13 -5.43
C ALA A 72 6.44 -9.33 -6.09
N ALA A 73 6.19 -8.08 -5.66
CA ALA A 73 5.19 -7.21 -6.28
C ALA A 73 5.42 -7.00 -7.78
N THR A 74 6.68 -6.93 -8.24
CA THR A 74 7.01 -6.82 -9.68
C THR A 74 6.70 -8.10 -10.47
N THR A 75 6.54 -9.23 -9.79
CA THR A 75 6.25 -10.53 -10.41
C THR A 75 4.76 -10.85 -10.51
N VAL A 76 3.89 -9.99 -9.97
CA VAL A 76 2.44 -10.20 -9.94
C VAL A 76 1.87 -10.40 -11.34
N HIS A 77 2.17 -9.51 -12.27
CA HIS A 77 1.67 -9.60 -13.66
C HIS A 77 2.15 -10.88 -14.38
N PRO A 78 3.46 -11.21 -14.44
CA PRO A 78 3.92 -12.45 -15.09
C PRO A 78 3.37 -13.71 -14.42
N VAL A 79 3.27 -13.74 -13.09
CA VAL A 79 2.70 -14.88 -12.36
C VAL A 79 1.23 -15.06 -12.70
N LEU A 80 0.46 -13.97 -12.72
CA LEU A 80 -0.96 -13.98 -13.07
C LEU A 80 -1.18 -14.47 -14.51
N MET A 81 -0.36 -14.00 -15.47
CA MET A 81 -0.46 -14.42 -16.88
C MET A 81 -0.07 -15.89 -17.10
N ARG A 82 0.91 -16.41 -16.36
CA ARG A 82 1.38 -17.81 -16.51
C ARG A 82 0.50 -18.82 -15.78
N LEU A 83 0.09 -18.50 -14.55
CA LEU A 83 -0.62 -19.42 -13.67
C LEU A 83 -2.14 -19.21 -13.68
N GLY A 84 -2.61 -18.00 -14.02
CA GLY A 84 -3.99 -17.60 -13.80
C GLY A 84 -4.26 -17.23 -12.32
N PRO A 85 -5.40 -16.60 -12.02
CA PRO A 85 -5.69 -16.04 -10.70
C PRO A 85 -5.73 -17.10 -9.60
N ARG A 86 -6.40 -18.24 -9.85
CA ARG A 86 -6.52 -19.34 -8.88
C ARG A 86 -5.17 -19.89 -8.45
N TRP A 87 -4.31 -20.26 -9.40
CA TRP A 87 -3.00 -20.86 -9.08
C TRP A 87 -2.00 -19.83 -8.56
N ALA A 88 -2.09 -18.57 -9.00
CA ALA A 88 -1.27 -17.49 -8.44
C ALA A 88 -1.55 -17.31 -6.93
N TYR A 89 -2.82 -17.27 -6.53
CA TYR A 89 -3.20 -17.20 -5.11
C TYR A 89 -2.77 -18.43 -4.32
N LEU A 90 -3.01 -19.64 -4.85
CA LEU A 90 -2.59 -20.88 -4.18
C LEU A 90 -1.07 -20.95 -3.99
N LEU A 91 -0.29 -20.57 -5.01
CA LEU A 91 1.16 -20.48 -4.91
C LEU A 91 1.56 -19.50 -3.79
N SER A 92 1.00 -18.29 -3.83
CA SER A 92 1.33 -17.25 -2.85
C SER A 92 0.98 -17.67 -1.43
N LEU A 93 -0.22 -18.20 -1.19
CA LEU A 93 -0.65 -18.69 0.13
C LEU A 93 0.20 -19.89 0.59
N SER A 94 0.55 -20.81 -0.30
CA SER A 94 1.41 -21.95 0.06
C SER A 94 2.80 -21.50 0.51
N VAL A 95 3.41 -20.56 -0.23
CA VAL A 95 4.72 -19.98 0.12
C VAL A 95 4.61 -19.17 1.41
N PHE A 96 3.53 -18.43 1.60
CA PHE A 96 3.27 -17.68 2.84
C PHE A 96 3.20 -18.63 4.04
N GLY A 97 2.41 -19.71 3.92
CA GLY A 97 2.25 -20.73 4.97
C GLY A 97 3.57 -21.42 5.30
N ALA A 98 4.38 -21.76 4.30
CA ALA A 98 5.73 -22.30 4.52
C ALA A 98 6.61 -21.30 5.30
N GLY A 99 6.58 -20.02 4.92
CA GLY A 99 7.27 -18.96 5.65
C GLY A 99 6.75 -18.78 7.09
N SER A 100 5.44 -18.90 7.32
CA SER A 100 4.84 -18.90 8.67
C SER A 100 5.31 -20.08 9.51
N LEU A 101 5.39 -21.28 8.92
CA LEU A 101 5.89 -22.47 9.61
C LEU A 101 7.37 -22.32 9.99
N VAL A 102 8.21 -21.78 9.09
CA VAL A 102 9.63 -21.50 9.38
C VAL A 102 9.78 -20.50 10.52
N CYS A 103 9.00 -19.41 10.53
CA CYS A 103 9.03 -18.44 11.63
C CYS A 103 8.53 -19.03 12.96
N ALA A 104 7.49 -19.87 12.93
CA ALA A 104 6.96 -20.53 14.12
C ALA A 104 7.99 -21.52 14.72
N ALA A 105 8.70 -22.26 13.86
CA ALA A 105 9.68 -23.26 14.28
C ALA A 105 11.11 -22.72 14.43
N ALA A 106 11.30 -21.40 14.31
CA ALA A 106 12.64 -20.79 14.31
C ALA A 106 13.38 -21.06 15.64
N PRO A 107 14.55 -21.72 15.60
CA PRO A 107 15.40 -21.91 16.79
C PRO A 107 16.25 -20.68 17.10
N GLY A 108 16.42 -19.78 16.13
CA GLY A 108 17.26 -18.59 16.21
C GLY A 108 16.80 -17.52 15.23
N MET A 109 17.30 -16.31 15.43
CA MET A 109 16.85 -15.13 14.69
C MET A 109 17.20 -15.20 13.20
N GLU A 110 18.31 -15.84 12.84
CA GLU A 110 18.74 -16.03 11.45
C GLU A 110 17.72 -16.87 10.66
N VAL A 111 17.18 -17.92 11.27
CA VAL A 111 16.12 -18.75 10.65
C VAL A 111 14.81 -17.98 10.55
N LEU A 112 14.50 -17.16 11.58
CA LEU A 112 13.35 -16.26 11.54
C LEU A 112 13.48 -15.28 10.36
N LEU A 113 14.66 -14.70 10.10
CA LEU A 113 14.87 -13.82 8.94
C LEU A 113 14.63 -14.53 7.60
N VAL A 114 15.02 -15.80 7.47
CA VAL A 114 14.72 -16.60 6.26
C VAL A 114 13.21 -16.75 6.10
N GLY A 115 12.51 -17.15 7.16
CA GLY A 115 11.04 -17.25 7.15
C GLY A 115 10.36 -15.93 6.81
N ARG A 116 10.87 -14.80 7.34
CA ARG A 116 10.36 -13.45 7.06
C ARG A 116 10.60 -13.02 5.62
N THR A 117 11.72 -13.37 5.04
CA THR A 117 11.99 -13.11 3.61
C THR A 117 10.99 -13.86 2.73
N VAL A 118 10.73 -15.13 3.05
CA VAL A 118 9.75 -15.97 2.34
C VAL A 118 8.33 -15.42 2.51
N GLN A 119 7.92 -15.06 3.73
CA GLN A 119 6.62 -14.43 3.98
C GLN A 119 6.48 -13.08 3.26
N GLY A 120 7.55 -12.28 3.22
CA GLY A 120 7.56 -11.00 2.52
C GLY A 120 7.29 -11.20 1.04
N ALA A 121 8.04 -12.09 0.39
CA ALA A 121 7.81 -12.41 -1.01
C ALA A 121 6.37 -12.89 -1.29
N ALA A 122 5.85 -13.81 -0.48
CA ALA A 122 4.48 -14.27 -0.63
C ALA A 122 3.44 -13.18 -0.34
N GLY A 123 3.72 -12.32 0.63
CA GLY A 123 2.87 -11.22 1.07
C GLY A 123 2.75 -10.11 0.03
N GLY A 124 3.87 -9.66 -0.54
CA GLY A 124 3.87 -8.69 -1.64
C GLY A 124 3.16 -9.20 -2.88
N LEU A 125 3.29 -10.51 -3.18
CA LEU A 125 2.53 -11.15 -4.25
C LEU A 125 1.02 -11.17 -3.95
N LEU A 126 0.60 -11.49 -2.72
CA LEU A 126 -0.82 -11.42 -2.29
C LEU A 126 -1.38 -9.99 -2.39
N ALA A 127 -0.61 -8.99 -1.94
CA ALA A 127 -1.00 -7.59 -1.98
C ALA A 127 -1.24 -7.11 -3.42
N GLY A 128 -0.32 -7.44 -4.34
CA GLY A 128 -0.48 -7.12 -5.76
C GLY A 128 -1.60 -7.90 -6.44
N LEU A 129 -1.75 -9.19 -6.14
CA LEU A 129 -2.85 -10.02 -6.68
C LEU A 129 -4.23 -9.49 -6.23
N GLY A 130 -4.32 -8.93 -5.02
CA GLY A 130 -5.53 -8.29 -4.50
C GLY A 130 -6.09 -7.21 -5.42
N TYR A 131 -5.21 -6.43 -6.07
CA TYR A 131 -5.62 -5.45 -7.09
C TYR A 131 -5.69 -6.06 -8.48
N ALA A 132 -4.71 -6.89 -8.87
CA ALA A 132 -4.59 -7.41 -10.23
C ALA A 132 -5.76 -8.30 -10.64
N VAL A 133 -6.32 -9.07 -9.70
CA VAL A 133 -7.41 -10.01 -9.98
C VAL A 133 -8.78 -9.32 -9.98
N ILE A 134 -8.93 -8.09 -9.45
CA ILE A 134 -10.18 -7.30 -9.53
C ILE A 134 -10.64 -7.17 -10.97
N ASN A 135 -9.73 -6.78 -11.86
CA ASN A 135 -10.00 -6.53 -13.27
C ASN A 135 -10.53 -7.78 -14.01
N THR A 136 -10.06 -8.97 -13.62
CA THR A 136 -10.40 -10.24 -14.28
C THR A 136 -11.55 -11.01 -13.61
N ALA A 137 -11.73 -10.86 -12.29
CA ALA A 137 -12.70 -11.64 -11.52
C ALA A 137 -14.03 -10.91 -11.30
N LEU A 138 -14.06 -9.59 -11.44
CA LEU A 138 -15.23 -8.77 -11.14
C LEU A 138 -15.63 -7.90 -12.34
N PRO A 139 -16.93 -7.63 -12.52
CA PRO A 139 -17.41 -6.63 -13.46
C PRO A 139 -16.83 -5.24 -13.16
N SER A 140 -16.62 -4.43 -14.20
CA SER A 140 -16.07 -3.07 -14.10
C SER A 140 -16.86 -2.15 -13.16
N ALA A 141 -18.18 -2.36 -13.05
CA ALA A 141 -19.06 -1.66 -12.13
C ALA A 141 -18.70 -1.86 -10.65
N LEU A 142 -17.97 -2.93 -10.31
CA LEU A 142 -17.56 -3.27 -8.94
C LEU A 142 -16.09 -2.92 -8.63
N TRP A 143 -15.27 -2.53 -9.60
CA TRP A 143 -13.83 -2.33 -9.40
C TRP A 143 -13.49 -1.30 -8.33
N THR A 144 -14.25 -0.19 -8.26
CA THR A 144 -14.06 0.83 -7.21
C THR A 144 -14.35 0.26 -5.83
N LYS A 145 -15.45 -0.49 -5.66
CA LYS A 145 -15.83 -1.08 -4.36
C LYS A 145 -14.90 -2.21 -3.95
N ALA A 146 -14.43 -3.01 -4.91
CA ALA A 146 -13.44 -4.05 -4.67
C ALA A 146 -12.08 -3.44 -4.28
N SER A 147 -11.65 -2.36 -4.94
CA SER A 147 -10.44 -1.63 -4.58
C SER A 147 -10.55 -1.05 -3.18
N ALA A 148 -11.73 -0.51 -2.83
CA ALA A 148 -12.04 -0.02 -1.49
C ALA A 148 -11.97 -1.12 -0.43
N LEU A 149 -12.56 -2.28 -0.71
CA LEU A 149 -12.53 -3.43 0.18
C LEU A 149 -11.10 -3.92 0.42
N VAL A 150 -10.31 -4.07 -0.65
CA VAL A 150 -8.92 -4.52 -0.60
C VAL A 150 -8.05 -3.55 0.18
N SER A 151 -8.18 -2.26 -0.09
CA SER A 151 -7.42 -1.21 0.61
C SER A 151 -7.80 -1.10 2.09
N ALA A 152 -9.09 -1.20 2.43
CA ALA A 152 -9.58 -1.19 3.81
C ALA A 152 -8.95 -2.27 4.70
N MET A 153 -8.45 -3.38 4.11
CA MET A 153 -7.77 -4.44 4.85
C MET A 153 -6.43 -4.01 5.44
N TRP A 154 -5.79 -2.96 4.93
CA TRP A 154 -4.65 -2.34 5.60
C TRP A 154 -5.05 -1.75 6.96
N GLY A 155 -6.18 -1.04 7.01
CA GLY A 155 -6.75 -0.54 8.27
C GLY A 155 -7.03 -1.68 9.25
N VAL A 156 -7.63 -2.78 8.76
CA VAL A 156 -7.84 -3.99 9.59
C VAL A 156 -6.51 -4.55 10.11
N GLY A 157 -5.48 -4.65 9.25
CA GLY A 157 -4.16 -5.14 9.64
C GLY A 157 -3.50 -4.28 10.73
N THR A 158 -3.63 -2.95 10.66
CA THR A 158 -3.06 -2.04 11.67
C THR A 158 -3.66 -2.22 13.06
N LEU A 159 -4.92 -2.70 13.14
CA LEU A 159 -5.59 -2.95 14.42
C LEU A 159 -5.40 -4.40 14.89
N VAL A 160 -5.69 -5.36 14.01
CA VAL A 160 -5.68 -6.80 14.32
C VAL A 160 -4.25 -7.30 14.53
N GLY A 161 -3.29 -6.81 13.75
CA GLY A 161 -1.89 -7.22 13.83
C GLY A 161 -1.29 -7.00 15.22
N PRO A 162 -1.22 -5.74 15.72
CA PRO A 162 -0.65 -5.46 17.03
C PRO A 162 -1.43 -6.09 18.18
N ALA A 163 -2.76 -6.14 18.09
CA ALA A 163 -3.60 -6.77 19.11
C ALA A 163 -3.30 -8.28 19.23
N ALA A 164 -3.26 -8.99 18.11
CA ALA A 164 -2.91 -10.41 18.09
C ALA A 164 -1.46 -10.65 18.51
N GLY A 165 -0.51 -9.90 17.94
CA GLY A 165 0.91 -10.02 18.25
C GLY A 165 1.21 -9.76 19.73
N GLY A 166 0.63 -8.70 20.29
CA GLY A 166 0.74 -8.36 21.72
C GLY A 166 0.11 -9.42 22.63
N LEU A 167 -1.06 -9.95 22.28
CA LEU A 167 -1.72 -11.02 23.05
C LEU A 167 -0.84 -12.27 23.12
N PHE A 168 -0.35 -12.77 21.97
CA PHE A 168 0.54 -13.93 21.96
C PHE A 168 1.87 -13.68 22.67
N ALA A 169 2.42 -12.47 22.53
CA ALA A 169 3.65 -12.06 23.21
C ALA A 169 3.49 -12.03 24.74
N GLN A 170 2.33 -11.56 25.25
CA GLN A 170 2.05 -11.47 26.68
C GLN A 170 2.03 -12.84 27.37
N TYR A 171 1.53 -13.88 26.69
CA TYR A 171 1.50 -15.25 27.21
C TYR A 171 2.76 -16.07 26.86
N GLY A 172 3.86 -15.42 26.44
CA GLY A 172 5.10 -16.09 26.04
C GLY A 172 4.95 -17.03 24.83
N SER A 173 3.85 -16.92 24.09
CA SER A 173 3.42 -17.84 23.03
C SER A 173 3.59 -17.23 21.65
N TRP A 174 4.63 -16.42 21.44
CA TRP A 174 4.85 -15.67 20.20
C TRP A 174 4.90 -16.56 18.95
N ARG A 175 5.40 -17.81 19.06
CA ARG A 175 5.40 -18.80 17.97
C ARG A 175 4.00 -19.14 17.47
N TRP A 176 3.02 -19.19 18.38
CA TRP A 176 1.63 -19.46 18.03
C TRP A 176 0.96 -18.33 17.27
N ALA A 177 1.51 -17.11 17.29
CA ALA A 177 1.05 -16.03 16.42
C ALA A 177 1.27 -16.38 14.94
N PHE A 178 2.43 -16.95 14.60
CA PHE A 178 2.70 -17.47 13.26
C PHE A 178 1.88 -18.74 12.96
N GLY A 179 1.61 -19.57 13.98
CA GLY A 179 0.68 -20.70 13.86
C GLY A 179 -0.75 -20.27 13.51
N ALA A 180 -1.26 -19.20 14.13
CA ALA A 180 -2.56 -18.62 13.81
C ALA A 180 -2.61 -18.10 12.37
N LEU A 181 -1.55 -17.41 11.92
CA LEU A 181 -1.42 -16.99 10.51
C LEU A 181 -1.43 -18.19 9.55
N LEU A 182 -0.80 -19.32 9.92
CA LEU A 182 -0.83 -20.55 9.13
C LEU A 182 -2.27 -21.11 9.02
N VAL A 183 -3.05 -21.09 10.10
CA VAL A 183 -4.47 -21.51 10.08
C VAL A 183 -5.31 -20.62 9.16
N VAL A 184 -5.14 -19.29 9.24
CA VAL A 184 -5.82 -18.35 8.35
C VAL A 184 -5.43 -18.60 6.89
N THR A 185 -4.13 -18.76 6.63
CA THR A 185 -3.59 -19.02 5.29
C THR A 185 -4.13 -20.32 4.71
N THR A 186 -4.23 -21.38 5.51
CA THR A 186 -4.74 -22.69 5.10
C THR A 186 -6.23 -22.61 4.79
N THR A 187 -7.01 -21.95 5.65
CA THR A 187 -8.44 -21.70 5.44
C THR A 187 -8.68 -20.92 4.15
N MET A 188 -7.91 -19.87 3.91
CA MET A 188 -7.96 -19.11 2.67
C MET A 188 -7.60 -19.95 1.44
N SER A 189 -6.57 -20.79 1.55
CA SER A 189 -6.14 -21.68 0.46
C SER A 189 -7.24 -22.66 0.07
N ALA A 190 -8.00 -23.17 1.04
CA ALA A 190 -9.15 -24.04 0.79
C ALA A 190 -10.32 -23.30 0.10
N LEU A 191 -10.46 -21.99 0.32
CA LEU A 191 -11.50 -21.16 -0.30
C LEU A 191 -11.20 -20.84 -1.77
N VAL A 192 -9.93 -20.67 -2.14
CA VAL A 192 -9.49 -20.23 -3.48
C VAL A 192 -10.08 -21.07 -4.64
N PRO A 193 -10.07 -22.42 -4.61
CA PRO A 193 -10.65 -23.25 -5.67
C PRO A 193 -12.10 -22.98 -6.01
N VAL A 194 -12.90 -22.58 -5.02
CA VAL A 194 -14.34 -22.33 -5.14
C VAL A 194 -14.60 -20.85 -5.43
N ALA A 195 -13.76 -19.96 -4.91
CA ALA A 195 -13.92 -18.52 -4.98
C ALA A 195 -13.38 -17.87 -6.26
N LEU A 196 -12.33 -18.45 -6.87
CA LEU A 196 -11.67 -17.86 -8.04
C LEU A 196 -11.87 -18.72 -9.30
N PRO A 197 -12.08 -18.08 -10.47
CA PRO A 197 -12.24 -18.81 -11.72
C PRO A 197 -10.96 -19.59 -12.04
N SER A 198 -11.16 -20.80 -12.56
CA SER A 198 -10.05 -21.70 -12.96
C SER A 198 -9.51 -21.39 -14.36
N GLY A 199 -10.16 -20.46 -15.09
CA GLY A 199 -9.84 -20.14 -16.48
C GLY A 199 -8.55 -19.36 -16.63
N ARG A 200 -7.70 -19.81 -17.56
CA ARG A 200 -6.67 -18.97 -18.19
C ARG A 200 -7.35 -18.18 -19.30
N ASP A 201 -7.14 -16.88 -19.34
CA ASP A 201 -7.64 -16.08 -20.45
C ASP A 201 -6.89 -16.51 -21.74
N PRO A 202 -7.57 -17.02 -22.78
CA PRO A 202 -6.91 -17.55 -23.98
C PRO A 202 -6.04 -16.50 -24.70
N ALA A 203 -6.43 -15.23 -24.62
CA ALA A 203 -5.66 -14.10 -25.16
C ALA A 203 -4.33 -13.88 -24.40
N GLY A 204 -4.32 -14.09 -23.08
CA GLY A 204 -3.10 -14.00 -22.25
C GLY A 204 -2.13 -15.17 -22.46
N ALA A 205 -2.65 -16.35 -22.84
CA ALA A 205 -1.84 -17.52 -23.18
C ALA A 205 -1.03 -17.33 -24.48
N ALA A 206 -1.60 -16.63 -25.48
CA ALA A 206 -0.89 -16.28 -26.72
C ALA A 206 0.21 -15.22 -26.50
N ALA A 207 -0.01 -14.27 -25.58
CA ALA A 207 0.98 -13.28 -25.16
C ALA A 207 2.06 -13.83 -24.19
N SER A 208 1.89 -15.07 -23.69
CA SER A 208 2.83 -15.71 -22.75
C SER A 208 4.20 -16.03 -23.36
N GLY A 209 4.34 -15.94 -24.68
CA GLY A 209 5.58 -16.07 -25.42
C GLY A 209 6.56 -14.94 -25.09
N ARG A 210 7.31 -15.11 -23.99
CA ARG A 210 8.40 -14.26 -23.46
C ARG A 210 8.00 -13.12 -22.51
N ILE A 211 7.06 -13.32 -21.59
CA ILE A 211 6.99 -12.42 -20.43
C ILE A 211 8.27 -12.62 -19.60
N ARG A 212 9.24 -11.71 -19.77
CA ARG A 212 10.51 -11.71 -19.05
C ARG A 212 10.30 -11.03 -17.70
N ILE A 213 10.85 -11.62 -16.64
CA ILE A 213 10.86 -10.97 -15.34
C ILE A 213 11.79 -9.74 -15.45
N PRO A 214 11.38 -8.53 -15.05
CA PRO A 214 12.21 -7.34 -15.15
C PRO A 214 13.29 -7.36 -14.04
N VAL A 215 14.31 -8.21 -14.21
CA VAL A 215 15.37 -8.47 -13.23
C VAL A 215 16.12 -7.20 -12.81
N TRP A 216 16.33 -6.26 -13.74
CA TRP A 216 16.96 -4.99 -13.40
C TRP A 216 16.08 -4.09 -12.52
N SER A 217 14.77 -4.03 -12.81
CA SER A 217 13.82 -3.30 -11.97
C SER A 217 13.69 -3.94 -10.59
N LEU A 218 13.70 -5.28 -10.52
CA LEU A 218 13.76 -6.05 -9.28
C LEU A 218 14.99 -5.70 -8.44
N LEU A 219 16.18 -5.71 -9.05
CA LEU A 219 17.43 -5.42 -8.35
C LEU A 219 17.47 -3.98 -7.86
N LEU A 220 17.03 -3.01 -8.67
CA LEU A 220 16.99 -1.60 -8.29
C LEU A 220 15.99 -1.33 -7.16
N LEU A 221 14.79 -1.91 -7.24
CA LEU A 221 13.77 -1.74 -6.21
C LEU A 221 14.11 -2.48 -4.91
N GLY A 222 14.66 -3.70 -5.01
CA GLY A 222 15.15 -4.45 -3.86
C GLY A 222 16.31 -3.73 -3.16
N ALA A 223 17.26 -3.18 -3.93
CA ALA A 223 18.37 -2.39 -3.39
C ALA A 223 17.90 -1.07 -2.79
N ALA A 224 16.93 -0.37 -3.41
CA ALA A 224 16.35 0.84 -2.83
C ALA A 224 15.62 0.56 -1.51
N ALA A 225 14.79 -0.48 -1.44
CA ALA A 225 14.11 -0.90 -0.22
C ALA A 225 15.11 -1.27 0.88
N LEU A 226 16.19 -1.97 0.53
CA LEU A 226 17.26 -2.32 1.46
C LEU A 226 17.97 -1.06 2.00
N LEU A 227 18.36 -0.13 1.12
CA LEU A 227 19.04 1.11 1.52
C LEU A 227 18.17 1.98 2.42
N VAL A 228 16.89 2.15 2.10
CA VAL A 228 15.95 2.92 2.92
C VAL A 228 15.73 2.26 4.28
N SER A 229 15.64 0.94 4.33
CA SER A 229 15.46 0.23 5.59
C SER A 229 16.71 0.24 6.47
N VAL A 230 17.90 0.14 5.86
CA VAL A 230 19.20 0.21 6.57
C VAL A 230 19.54 1.64 7.00
N ALA A 231 18.99 2.68 6.36
CA ALA A 231 19.18 4.07 6.75
C ALA A 231 18.75 4.37 8.20
N GLY A 232 17.86 3.59 8.79
CA GLY A 232 17.46 3.72 10.19
C GLY A 232 18.43 3.09 11.22
N ILE A 233 19.50 2.42 10.78
CA ILE A 233 20.46 1.72 11.64
C ILE A 233 21.62 2.63 12.11
N PRO A 234 22.24 3.46 11.25
CA PRO A 234 23.29 4.36 11.70
C PRO A 234 22.77 5.42 12.67
N HIS A 235 23.55 5.69 13.73
CA HIS A 235 23.36 6.85 14.59
C HIS A 235 23.98 8.14 14.00
N ASP A 236 24.79 8.02 12.95
CA ASP A 236 25.38 9.15 12.24
C ASP A 236 24.39 9.72 11.20
N PRO A 237 23.93 10.98 11.38
CA PRO A 237 23.01 11.64 10.45
C PRO A 237 23.52 11.67 9.00
N ARG A 238 24.85 11.72 8.80
CA ARG A 238 25.46 11.75 7.46
C ARG A 238 25.36 10.40 6.76
N ALA A 239 25.57 9.31 7.51
CA ALA A 239 25.42 7.96 6.99
C ALA A 239 23.96 7.65 6.64
N THR A 240 23.02 8.04 7.50
CA THR A 240 21.58 7.95 7.22
C THR A 240 21.20 8.78 5.99
N ALA A 241 21.64 10.04 5.91
CA ALA A 241 21.37 10.88 4.75
C ALA A 241 21.95 10.30 3.45
N THR A 242 23.16 9.72 3.50
CA THR A 242 23.81 9.12 2.33
C THR A 242 23.06 7.88 1.84
N LEU A 243 22.67 6.98 2.76
CA LEU A 243 21.90 5.77 2.44
C LEU A 243 20.52 6.12 1.87
N VAL A 244 19.87 7.13 2.46
CA VAL A 244 18.63 7.69 1.94
C VAL A 244 18.84 8.21 0.51
N VAL A 245 19.77 9.14 0.30
CA VAL A 245 20.04 9.73 -1.04
C VAL A 245 20.40 8.66 -2.08
N ALA A 246 21.17 7.64 -1.69
CA ALA A 246 21.49 6.51 -2.57
C ALA A 246 20.23 5.69 -2.92
N GLY A 247 19.33 5.45 -1.96
CA GLY A 247 18.02 4.84 -2.21
C GLY A 247 17.18 5.65 -3.19
N PHE A 248 17.12 6.98 -3.01
CA PHE A 248 16.45 7.90 -3.94
C PHE A 248 17.04 7.81 -5.36
N ALA A 249 18.36 7.78 -5.48
CA ALA A 249 19.06 7.67 -6.76
C ALA A 249 18.75 6.34 -7.47
N LEU A 250 18.67 5.22 -6.75
CA LEU A 250 18.35 3.92 -7.32
C LEU A 250 16.94 3.83 -7.88
N VAL A 251 15.95 4.49 -7.27
CA VAL A 251 14.59 4.52 -7.83
C VAL A 251 14.46 5.52 -8.97
N GLY A 252 15.15 6.65 -8.90
CA GLY A 252 15.28 7.54 -10.06
C GLY A 252 15.88 6.79 -11.26
N LEU A 253 16.91 5.99 -11.00
CA LEU A 253 17.50 5.09 -11.98
C LEU A 253 16.51 4.00 -12.44
N PHE A 254 15.72 3.41 -11.54
CA PHE A 254 14.63 2.49 -11.92
C PHE A 254 13.67 3.14 -12.90
N VAL A 255 13.19 4.37 -12.66
CA VAL A 255 12.28 5.04 -13.60
C VAL A 255 12.94 5.26 -14.96
N VAL A 256 14.24 5.58 -15.00
CA VAL A 256 14.98 5.75 -16.26
C VAL A 256 15.20 4.42 -16.98
N VAL A 257 15.51 3.35 -16.24
CA VAL A 257 15.75 2.01 -16.76
C VAL A 257 14.44 1.39 -17.24
N ASP A 258 13.37 1.45 -16.44
CA ASP A 258 12.05 0.90 -16.76
C ASP A 258 11.46 1.57 -18.02
N ARG A 259 11.72 2.86 -18.22
CA ARG A 259 11.36 3.59 -19.46
C ARG A 259 12.09 3.13 -20.71
N ARG A 260 13.28 2.53 -20.55
CA ARG A 260 14.16 2.11 -21.66
C ARG A 260 14.08 0.61 -21.92
N LEU A 261 13.55 -0.18 -20.99
CA LEU A 261 13.41 -1.62 -21.15
C LEU A 261 12.17 -1.94 -21.99
N THR A 262 12.31 -2.94 -22.87
CA THR A 262 11.20 -3.51 -23.64
C THR A 262 10.21 -4.31 -22.78
N VAL A 263 10.54 -4.57 -21.51
CA VAL A 263 9.67 -5.22 -20.52
C VAL A 263 9.70 -4.40 -19.25
N SER A 264 8.71 -3.53 -19.09
CA SER A 264 8.59 -2.56 -18.02
C SER A 264 7.64 -3.07 -16.92
N VAL A 265 7.91 -2.65 -15.69
CA VAL A 265 7.06 -2.90 -14.52
C VAL A 265 5.80 -2.04 -14.59
N LEU A 266 5.94 -0.81 -15.10
CA LEU A 266 4.82 0.06 -15.39
C LEU A 266 4.30 -0.19 -16.81
N PRO A 267 2.97 -0.20 -17.04
CA PRO A 267 2.42 -0.37 -18.38
C PRO A 267 2.88 0.77 -19.31
N PRO A 268 3.12 0.52 -20.62
CA PRO A 268 3.55 1.53 -21.59
C PRO A 268 2.67 2.79 -21.60
N SER A 269 1.36 2.62 -21.40
CA SER A 269 0.37 3.71 -21.25
C SER A 269 0.79 4.76 -20.19
N THR A 270 1.60 4.37 -19.20
CA THR A 270 2.12 5.27 -18.15
C THR A 270 3.03 6.35 -18.72
N PHE A 271 3.81 6.05 -19.75
CA PHE A 271 4.74 7.01 -20.35
C PHE A 271 4.12 7.78 -21.52
N GLY A 272 2.88 7.44 -21.88
CA GLY A 272 2.12 8.05 -22.96
C GLY A 272 1.50 9.42 -22.65
N ARG A 273 0.64 9.87 -23.56
CA ARG A 273 -0.13 11.12 -23.42
C ARG A 273 -1.36 10.98 -22.51
N GLY A 274 -1.74 9.74 -22.19
CA GLY A 274 -2.91 9.41 -21.38
C GLY A 274 -2.84 9.88 -19.91
N PRO A 275 -3.97 9.74 -19.18
CA PRO A 275 -4.11 10.19 -17.80
C PRO A 275 -3.42 9.28 -16.77
N LEU A 276 -2.96 8.08 -17.16
CA LEU A 276 -2.42 7.07 -16.26
C LEU A 276 -1.24 7.54 -15.41
N LYS A 277 -0.33 8.33 -15.98
CA LYS A 277 0.78 8.94 -15.21
C LYS A 277 0.31 9.83 -14.07
N TRP A 278 -0.77 10.58 -14.28
CA TRP A 278 -1.31 11.48 -13.27
C TRP A 278 -2.02 10.69 -12.18
N ILE A 279 -2.63 9.54 -12.53
CA ILE A 279 -3.21 8.60 -11.57
C ILE A 279 -2.12 8.04 -10.65
N TYR A 280 -1.05 7.47 -11.20
CA TYR A 280 0.05 6.94 -10.39
C TYR A 280 0.79 8.01 -9.61
N LEU A 281 1.01 9.19 -10.19
CA LEU A 281 1.61 10.31 -9.46
C LEU A 281 0.74 10.72 -8.26
N THR A 282 -0.58 10.76 -8.42
CA THR A 282 -1.49 11.09 -7.31
C THR A 282 -1.47 10.01 -6.24
N LEU A 283 -1.59 8.72 -6.62
CA LEU A 283 -1.49 7.59 -5.69
C LEU A 283 -0.16 7.62 -4.91
N GLY A 284 0.94 7.84 -5.62
CA GLY A 284 2.26 7.87 -5.03
C GLY A 284 2.46 9.05 -4.07
N VAL A 285 2.11 10.26 -4.47
CA VAL A 285 2.29 11.44 -3.59
C VAL A 285 1.40 11.35 -2.35
N LEU A 286 0.15 10.90 -2.47
CA LEU A 286 -0.71 10.69 -1.30
C LEU A 286 -0.14 9.61 -0.37
N MET A 287 0.35 8.49 -0.92
CA MET A 287 1.00 7.44 -0.12
C MET A 287 2.29 7.93 0.56
N ALA A 288 3.13 8.70 -0.14
CA ALA A 288 4.31 9.29 0.47
C ALA A 288 3.92 10.20 1.64
N ALA A 289 2.84 10.98 1.47
CA ALA A 289 2.37 11.90 2.49
C ALA A 289 1.80 11.21 3.75
N THR A 290 1.39 9.94 3.70
CA THR A 290 0.96 9.21 4.90
C THR A 290 2.12 8.77 5.79
N MET A 291 3.36 8.77 5.28
CA MET A 291 4.53 8.32 6.02
C MET A 291 4.93 9.24 7.18
N VAL A 292 4.28 10.40 7.31
CA VAL A 292 4.33 11.20 8.54
C VAL A 292 3.90 10.41 9.78
N ASP A 293 3.01 9.42 9.60
CA ASP A 293 2.44 8.60 10.67
C ASP A 293 3.51 7.82 11.44
N MET A 294 4.64 7.50 10.78
CA MET A 294 5.77 6.81 11.40
C MET A 294 6.37 7.60 12.60
N TYR A 295 6.25 8.92 12.60
CA TYR A 295 6.74 9.79 13.67
C TYR A 295 5.64 10.25 14.64
N VAL A 296 4.37 9.94 14.38
CA VAL A 296 3.25 10.31 15.26
C VAL A 296 3.40 9.73 16.67
N PRO A 297 3.70 8.42 16.88
CA PRO A 297 3.88 7.89 18.22
C PRO A 297 5.05 8.53 18.95
N LEU A 298 6.12 8.87 18.22
CA LEU A 298 7.32 9.49 18.78
C LEU A 298 6.99 10.87 19.33
N PHE A 299 6.35 11.73 18.53
CA PHE A 299 5.96 13.06 18.96
C PHE A 299 4.85 13.05 20.00
N GLY A 300 3.92 12.10 19.94
CA GLY A 300 2.91 11.91 20.99
C GLY A 300 3.55 11.63 22.36
N GLN A 301 4.59 10.79 22.41
CA GLN A 301 5.32 10.51 23.64
C GLN A 301 6.16 11.70 24.11
N ARG A 302 6.92 12.33 23.20
CA ARG A 302 7.85 13.40 23.57
C ARG A 302 7.19 14.75 23.87
N LEU A 303 6.15 15.10 23.13
CA LEU A 303 5.52 16.43 23.22
C LEU A 303 4.30 16.45 24.15
N ALA A 304 3.56 15.35 24.23
CA ALA A 304 2.33 15.24 25.02
C ALA A 304 2.45 14.27 26.21
N HIS A 305 3.64 13.70 26.46
CA HIS A 305 3.89 12.72 27.53
C HIS A 305 2.93 11.54 27.52
N LEU A 306 2.44 11.18 26.33
CA LEU A 306 1.54 10.04 26.17
C LEU A 306 2.28 8.75 26.54
N THR A 307 1.55 7.81 27.12
CA THR A 307 2.04 6.44 27.23
C THR A 307 2.25 5.84 25.82
N PRO A 308 3.15 4.87 25.64
CA PRO A 308 3.37 4.24 24.33
C PRO A 308 2.08 3.71 23.68
N VAL A 309 1.16 3.18 24.50
CA VAL A 309 -0.15 2.69 24.04
C VAL A 309 -1.02 3.83 23.49
N ALA A 310 -1.13 4.94 24.23
CA ALA A 310 -1.92 6.09 23.79
C ALA A 310 -1.35 6.74 22.53
N ALA A 311 -0.02 6.81 22.41
CA ALA A 311 0.67 7.32 21.23
C ALA A 311 0.48 6.41 20.00
N GLY A 312 0.39 5.10 20.20
CA GLY A 312 0.00 4.15 19.15
C GLY A 312 -1.42 4.38 18.65
N PHE A 313 -2.40 4.53 19.55
CA PHE A 313 -3.79 4.83 19.19
C PHE A 313 -3.97 6.17 18.48
N LEU A 314 -3.12 7.16 18.79
CA LEU A 314 -3.12 8.43 18.07
C LEU A 314 -2.84 8.23 16.57
N SER A 315 -1.87 7.36 16.23
CA SER A 315 -1.48 7.03 14.85
C SER A 315 -2.58 6.26 14.12
N ALA A 316 -3.32 5.42 14.85
CA ALA A 316 -4.50 4.75 14.30
C ALA A 316 -5.57 5.71 13.77
N GLY A 317 -5.58 6.99 14.21
CA GLY A 317 -6.45 8.02 13.67
C GLY A 317 -6.34 8.17 12.14
N LEU A 318 -5.13 8.11 11.58
CA LEU A 318 -4.94 8.20 10.13
C LEU A 318 -5.53 6.99 9.41
N ALA A 319 -5.29 5.78 9.91
CA ALA A 319 -5.83 4.54 9.35
C ALA A 319 -7.37 4.49 9.42
N LEU A 320 -7.97 5.01 10.50
CA LEU A 320 -9.42 5.12 10.67
C LEU A 320 -10.02 6.09 9.65
N GLY A 321 -9.43 7.28 9.52
CA GLY A 321 -9.85 8.29 8.54
C GLY A 321 -9.80 7.75 7.11
N TRP A 322 -8.71 7.05 6.77
CA TRP A 322 -8.55 6.38 5.48
C TRP A 322 -9.67 5.37 5.24
N THR A 323 -9.82 4.40 6.12
CA THR A 323 -10.74 3.28 5.95
C THR A 323 -12.19 3.76 5.82
N PHE A 324 -12.60 4.69 6.68
CA PHE A 324 -13.97 5.21 6.68
C PHE A 324 -14.27 6.03 5.42
N ALA A 325 -13.34 6.91 5.03
CA ALA A 325 -13.52 7.76 3.87
C ALA A 325 -13.49 6.96 2.55
N GLU A 326 -12.73 5.87 2.50
CA GLU A 326 -12.69 4.96 1.36
C GLU A 326 -14.01 4.20 1.15
N ILE A 327 -14.57 3.63 2.21
CA ILE A 327 -15.87 2.90 2.14
C ILE A 327 -17.00 3.85 1.72
N THR A 328 -17.00 5.06 2.29
CA THR A 328 -18.02 6.08 1.96
C THR A 328 -17.83 6.63 0.54
N SER A 329 -16.58 6.93 0.12
CA SER A 329 -16.26 7.44 -1.22
C SER A 329 -16.58 6.41 -2.32
N ALA A 330 -16.35 5.12 -2.09
CA ALA A 330 -16.66 4.06 -3.06
C ALA A 330 -18.18 3.86 -3.31
N SER A 331 -19.01 4.47 -2.46
CA SER A 331 -20.46 4.48 -2.61
C SER A 331 -20.97 5.62 -3.52
N LEU A 332 -20.11 6.54 -3.94
CA LEU A 332 -20.46 7.61 -4.88
C LEU A 332 -20.78 7.04 -6.27
N GLY A 333 -21.95 7.38 -6.82
CA GLY A 333 -22.37 6.89 -8.15
C GLY A 333 -22.27 7.91 -9.29
N ARG A 334 -22.19 9.22 -9.00
CA ARG A 334 -22.17 10.27 -10.03
C ARG A 334 -20.74 10.60 -10.44
N GLN A 335 -20.38 10.32 -11.70
CA GLN A 335 -19.03 10.58 -12.23
C GLN A 335 -18.52 12.02 -12.01
N ARG A 336 -19.38 13.03 -12.18
CA ARG A 336 -19.01 14.44 -11.90
C ARG A 336 -18.66 14.69 -10.44
N VAL A 337 -19.37 14.03 -9.52
CA VAL A 337 -19.09 14.11 -8.08
C VAL A 337 -17.79 13.38 -7.79
N ILE A 338 -17.61 12.16 -8.30
CA ILE A 338 -16.37 11.37 -8.14
C ILE A 338 -15.14 12.18 -8.57
N VAL A 339 -15.15 12.76 -9.79
CA VAL A 339 -14.01 13.54 -10.29
C VAL A 339 -13.71 14.75 -9.41
N ARG A 340 -14.72 15.46 -8.92
CA ARG A 340 -14.54 16.60 -8.00
C ARG A 340 -14.01 16.14 -6.64
N THR A 341 -14.57 15.07 -6.09
CA THR A 341 -14.19 14.54 -4.78
C THR A 341 -12.75 14.02 -4.79
N VAL A 342 -12.33 13.31 -5.85
CA VAL A 342 -10.93 12.89 -6.06
C VAL A 342 -10.00 14.10 -6.22
N ALA A 343 -10.42 15.15 -6.96
CA ALA A 343 -9.61 16.36 -7.12
C ALA A 343 -9.42 17.15 -5.81
N ILE A 344 -10.40 17.12 -4.91
CA ILE A 344 -10.37 17.81 -3.60
C ILE A 344 -9.61 16.98 -2.56
N ALA A 345 -9.53 15.66 -2.72
CA ALA A 345 -8.92 14.74 -1.78
C ALA A 345 -7.51 15.14 -1.28
N PRO A 346 -6.57 15.62 -2.11
CA PRO A 346 -5.27 16.06 -1.63
C PRO A 346 -5.33 17.35 -0.78
N VAL A 347 -6.33 18.21 -1.02
CA VAL A 347 -6.59 19.40 -0.18
C VAL A 347 -7.08 18.97 1.21
N VAL A 348 -7.97 17.97 1.27
CA VAL A 348 -8.44 17.40 2.55
C VAL A 348 -7.25 16.86 3.33
N MET A 349 -6.39 16.07 2.68
CA MET A 349 -5.18 15.54 3.30
C MET A 349 -4.26 16.66 3.80
N ALA A 350 -3.95 17.63 2.95
CA ALA A 350 -3.09 18.76 3.28
C ALA A 350 -3.65 19.60 4.44
N THR A 351 -4.97 19.75 4.54
CA THR A 351 -5.63 20.48 5.62
C THR A 351 -5.46 19.76 6.96
N GLY A 352 -5.65 18.44 6.99
CA GLY A 352 -5.42 17.62 8.19
C GLY A 352 -3.96 17.69 8.66
N LEU A 353 -3.01 17.57 7.71
CA LEU A 353 -1.58 17.66 8.00
C LEU A 353 -1.17 19.07 8.46
N MET A 354 -1.72 20.11 7.84
CA MET A 354 -1.47 21.50 8.24
C MET A 354 -2.04 21.80 9.63
N LEU A 355 -3.23 21.26 9.96
CA LEU A 355 -3.80 21.37 11.29
C LEU A 355 -2.86 20.76 12.34
N SER A 356 -2.33 19.56 12.07
CA SER A 356 -1.30 18.95 12.92
C SER A 356 -0.06 19.82 12.99
N ALA A 357 0.45 20.35 11.87
CA ALA A 357 1.62 21.21 11.83
C ALA A 357 1.48 22.46 12.72
N LEU A 358 0.34 23.14 12.69
CA LEU A 358 0.13 24.38 13.45
C LEU A 358 -0.05 24.15 14.96
N THR A 359 -0.36 22.93 15.37
CA THR A 359 -0.76 22.59 16.73
C THR A 359 0.28 21.79 17.51
N GLN A 360 1.39 21.37 16.88
CA GLN A 360 2.52 20.75 17.58
C GLN A 360 3.18 21.75 18.53
N ARG A 361 3.19 21.44 19.84
CA ARG A 361 3.77 22.27 20.91
C ARG A 361 4.34 21.37 21.99
N GLU A 362 5.38 21.84 22.67
CA GLU A 362 5.90 21.18 23.87
C GLU A 362 4.85 21.18 24.98
N ASN A 363 4.84 20.13 25.81
CA ASN A 363 3.88 19.92 26.90
C ASN A 363 2.42 20.11 26.45
N ALA A 364 2.08 19.48 25.31
CA ALA A 364 0.77 19.58 24.71
C ALA A 364 -0.32 19.06 25.66
N SER A 365 -1.39 19.85 25.81
CA SER A 365 -2.55 19.47 26.61
C SER A 365 -3.36 18.34 25.93
N PRO A 366 -4.18 17.60 26.69
CA PRO A 366 -5.07 16.57 26.12
C PRO A 366 -5.99 17.09 25.00
N ILE A 367 -6.37 18.37 25.05
CA ILE A 367 -7.17 19.03 24.01
C ILE A 367 -6.37 19.14 22.70
N LEU A 368 -5.08 19.52 22.78
CA LEU A 368 -4.22 19.55 21.59
C LEU A 368 -4.00 18.16 20.99
N VAL A 369 -3.86 17.13 21.83
CA VAL A 369 -3.79 15.74 21.37
C VAL A 369 -5.06 15.33 20.62
N ALA A 370 -6.25 15.73 21.09
CA ALA A 370 -7.50 15.48 20.38
C ALA A 370 -7.55 16.22 19.02
N VAL A 371 -6.98 17.42 18.94
CA VAL A 371 -6.84 18.15 17.67
C VAL A 371 -5.87 17.45 16.72
N TRP A 372 -4.77 16.89 17.21
CA TRP A 372 -3.85 16.07 16.41
C TRP A 372 -4.56 14.82 15.88
N ALA A 373 -5.32 14.12 16.72
CA ALA A 373 -6.11 12.96 16.31
C ALA A 373 -7.12 13.32 15.21
N ALA A 374 -7.83 14.45 15.35
CA ALA A 374 -8.73 14.95 14.33
C ALA A 374 -8.00 15.30 13.02
N GLY A 375 -6.83 15.95 13.11
CA GLY A 375 -5.98 16.24 11.97
C GLY A 375 -5.51 14.99 11.23
N LEU A 376 -5.14 13.93 11.96
CA LEU A 376 -4.75 12.64 11.39
C LEU A 376 -5.94 11.93 10.72
N VAL A 377 -7.12 11.93 11.34
CA VAL A 377 -8.35 11.39 10.73
C VAL A 377 -8.69 12.13 9.44
N VAL A 378 -8.62 13.46 9.42
CA VAL A 378 -8.84 14.26 8.21
C VAL A 378 -7.77 13.95 7.14
N SER A 379 -6.51 13.77 7.57
CA SER A 379 -5.41 13.41 6.67
C SER A 379 -5.66 12.06 6.00
N GLY A 380 -6.01 11.05 6.80
CA GLY A 380 -6.41 9.73 6.33
C GLY A 380 -7.61 9.79 5.39
N ALA A 381 -8.62 10.60 5.72
CA ALA A 381 -9.79 10.75 4.87
C ALA A 381 -9.44 11.25 3.46
N GLY A 382 -8.46 12.14 3.33
CA GLY A 382 -7.99 12.61 2.03
C GLY A 382 -7.47 11.47 1.14
N ILE A 383 -6.57 10.61 1.64
CA ILE A 383 -6.11 9.47 0.85
C ILE A 383 -7.22 8.44 0.60
N GLY A 384 -8.04 8.13 1.61
CA GLY A 384 -9.15 7.17 1.50
C GLY A 384 -10.20 7.59 0.46
N ILE A 385 -10.47 8.89 0.32
CA ILE A 385 -11.38 9.40 -0.72
C ILE A 385 -10.86 9.07 -2.13
N ALA A 386 -9.56 9.28 -2.37
CA ALA A 386 -8.97 9.19 -3.71
C ALA A 386 -8.63 7.76 -4.12
N TRP A 387 -8.10 6.96 -3.18
CA TRP A 387 -7.52 5.65 -3.43
C TRP A 387 -8.40 4.68 -4.24
N PRO A 388 -9.68 4.42 -3.90
CA PRO A 388 -10.48 3.43 -4.61
C PRO A 388 -10.81 3.87 -6.04
N HIS A 389 -11.04 5.16 -6.26
CA HIS A 389 -11.36 5.71 -7.58
C HIS A 389 -10.13 5.77 -8.48
N LEU A 390 -8.99 6.22 -7.95
CA LEU A 390 -7.72 6.22 -8.68
C LEU A 390 -7.30 4.79 -9.05
N SER A 391 -7.49 3.83 -8.14
CA SER A 391 -7.23 2.41 -8.42
C SER A 391 -8.11 1.89 -9.57
N ALA A 392 -9.41 2.14 -9.53
CA ALA A 392 -10.32 1.75 -10.60
C ALA A 392 -10.02 2.47 -11.94
N TRP A 393 -9.60 3.74 -11.90
CA TRP A 393 -9.18 4.48 -13.09
C TRP A 393 -7.87 3.95 -13.65
N ALA A 394 -6.92 3.51 -12.82
CA ALA A 394 -5.69 2.89 -13.30
C ALA A 394 -5.97 1.61 -14.09
N MET A 395 -6.98 0.83 -13.66
CA MET A 395 -7.40 -0.40 -14.35
C MET A 395 -8.17 -0.17 -15.66
N SER A 396 -8.76 1.01 -15.85
CA SER A 396 -9.68 1.30 -16.98
C SER A 396 -9.14 2.32 -17.98
N LYS A 397 -8.30 3.27 -17.56
CA LYS A 397 -7.73 4.33 -18.40
C LYS A 397 -6.34 3.95 -18.95
N VAL A 398 -6.27 2.77 -19.55
CA VAL A 398 -5.12 2.25 -20.30
C VAL A 398 -5.36 2.40 -21.80
N ASP A 399 -4.30 2.56 -22.59
CA ASP A 399 -4.41 2.72 -24.05
C ASP A 399 -4.81 1.39 -24.73
N ASP A 400 -4.37 0.25 -24.19
CA ASP A 400 -4.79 -1.10 -24.57
C ASP A 400 -5.51 -1.79 -23.39
N PRO A 401 -6.78 -2.24 -23.53
CA PRO A 401 -7.48 -2.99 -22.49
C PRO A 401 -6.72 -4.20 -21.93
N ALA A 402 -5.82 -4.82 -22.72
CA ALA A 402 -4.97 -5.92 -22.27
C ALA A 402 -3.94 -5.49 -21.21
N GLU A 403 -3.63 -4.19 -21.09
CA GLU A 403 -2.74 -3.65 -20.07
C GLU A 403 -3.42 -3.48 -18.70
N GLY A 404 -4.75 -3.60 -18.61
CA GLY A 404 -5.51 -3.41 -17.36
C GLY A 404 -4.97 -4.21 -16.17
N PRO A 405 -4.69 -5.52 -16.30
CA PRO A 405 -4.07 -6.32 -15.22
C PRO A 405 -2.66 -5.87 -14.83
N ALA A 406 -1.84 -5.41 -15.79
CA ALA A 406 -0.52 -4.85 -15.50
C ALA A 406 -0.63 -3.52 -14.74
N ALA A 407 -1.58 -2.68 -15.16
CA ALA A 407 -1.86 -1.41 -14.52
C ALA A 407 -2.37 -1.57 -13.08
N ALA A 408 -3.17 -2.61 -12.84
CA ALA A 408 -3.64 -2.99 -11.51
C ALA A 408 -2.49 -3.44 -10.59
N ALA A 409 -1.59 -4.30 -11.09
CA ALA A 409 -0.42 -4.76 -10.35
C ALA A 409 0.53 -3.59 -9.98
N ALA A 410 0.67 -2.62 -10.88
CA ALA A 410 1.49 -1.43 -10.65
C ALA A 410 0.99 -0.54 -9.49
N ILE A 411 -0.28 -0.63 -9.07
CA ILE A 411 -0.81 0.13 -7.93
C ILE A 411 -0.02 -0.17 -6.65
N ASN A 412 0.18 -1.46 -6.34
CA ASN A 412 0.93 -1.86 -5.15
C ASN A 412 2.41 -1.47 -5.24
N ILE A 413 3.00 -1.55 -6.44
CA ILE A 413 4.40 -1.16 -6.67
C ILE A 413 4.59 0.34 -6.41
N VAL A 414 3.71 1.18 -6.98
CA VAL A 414 3.71 2.63 -6.74
C VAL A 414 3.50 2.94 -5.27
N GLN A 415 2.61 2.21 -4.59
CA GLN A 415 2.39 2.32 -3.14
C GLN A 415 3.69 2.08 -2.37
N VAL A 416 4.33 0.92 -2.51
CA VAL A 416 5.47 0.56 -1.66
C VAL A 416 6.69 1.43 -1.97
N ILE A 417 6.92 1.75 -3.25
CA ILE A 417 7.95 2.72 -3.62
C ILE A 417 7.67 4.03 -2.91
N SER A 418 6.51 4.63 -3.11
CA SER A 418 6.23 5.97 -2.60
C SER A 418 6.24 6.04 -1.07
N ALA A 419 5.83 4.97 -0.38
CA ALA A 419 5.99 4.82 1.06
C ALA A 419 7.46 4.88 1.49
N ALA A 420 8.37 4.21 0.78
CA ALA A 420 9.81 4.32 1.06
C ALA A 420 10.35 5.75 0.86
N PHE A 421 9.93 6.45 -0.21
CA PHE A 421 10.29 7.87 -0.44
C PHE A 421 9.77 8.76 0.67
N GLY A 422 8.51 8.58 1.06
CA GLY A 422 7.88 9.35 2.13
C GLY A 422 8.57 9.13 3.47
N ALA A 423 8.85 7.88 3.87
CA ALA A 423 9.52 7.57 5.12
C ALA A 423 10.93 8.19 5.19
N ALA A 424 11.66 8.12 4.07
CA ALA A 424 12.99 8.68 3.97
C ALA A 424 12.99 10.23 4.00
N LEU A 425 12.07 10.87 3.27
CA LEU A 425 11.87 12.32 3.34
C LEU A 425 11.49 12.76 4.75
N ALA A 426 10.62 11.99 5.44
CA ALA A 426 10.23 12.26 6.81
C ALA A 426 11.45 12.24 7.75
N GLY A 427 12.30 11.21 7.63
CA GLY A 427 13.54 11.13 8.40
C GLY A 427 14.50 12.27 8.14
N VAL A 428 14.67 12.69 6.88
CA VAL A 428 15.51 13.86 6.55
C VAL A 428 14.97 15.13 7.19
N VAL A 429 13.67 15.40 7.09
CA VAL A 429 13.07 16.60 7.67
C VAL A 429 13.23 16.62 9.19
N VAL A 430 12.98 15.49 9.86
CA VAL A 430 13.11 15.40 11.32
C VAL A 430 14.57 15.56 11.76
N ASN A 431 15.53 14.92 11.08
CA ASN A 431 16.94 14.93 11.47
C ASN A 431 17.68 16.23 11.15
N LEU A 432 17.26 16.98 10.12
CA LEU A 432 17.89 18.26 9.75
C LEU A 432 17.29 19.47 10.47
N THR A 433 16.25 19.27 11.28
CA THR A 433 15.56 20.37 11.96
C THR A 433 16.17 20.59 13.35
N ASP A 434 17.01 21.62 13.49
CA ASP A 434 17.70 21.96 14.75
C ASP A 434 16.79 22.69 15.78
N SER A 435 15.50 22.82 15.53
CA SER A 435 14.56 23.59 16.37
C SER A 435 13.86 22.79 17.48
N GLY A 436 14.47 21.70 17.96
CA GLY A 436 13.90 20.80 18.96
C GLY A 436 12.75 19.92 18.45
N ASP A 437 12.25 19.00 19.29
CA ASP A 437 11.23 18.00 18.90
C ASP A 437 9.95 18.65 18.36
N ALA A 438 9.49 19.76 18.97
CA ALA A 438 8.29 20.45 18.53
C ALA A 438 8.51 21.10 17.15
N GLY A 439 9.66 21.72 16.92
CA GLY A 439 9.99 22.30 15.63
C GLY A 439 10.14 21.25 14.53
N ALA A 440 10.80 20.12 14.83
CA ALA A 440 10.91 18.97 13.94
C ALA A 440 9.53 18.42 13.55
N ALA A 441 8.63 18.27 14.52
CA ALA A 441 7.24 17.86 14.26
C ALA A 441 6.51 18.84 13.35
N ARG A 442 6.59 20.16 13.62
CA ARG A 442 5.97 21.20 12.79
C ARG A 442 6.44 21.14 11.35
N TRP A 443 7.76 21.08 11.13
CA TRP A 443 8.35 21.04 9.80
C TRP A 443 8.01 19.75 9.05
N LEU A 444 7.98 18.61 9.76
CA LEU A 444 7.54 17.35 9.20
C LEU A 444 6.10 17.45 8.67
N PHE A 445 5.15 17.83 9.52
CA PHE A 445 3.74 17.95 9.11
C PHE A 445 3.54 19.03 8.03
N ALA A 446 4.22 20.17 8.12
CA ALA A 446 4.10 21.26 7.15
C ALA A 446 4.64 20.88 5.76
N SER A 447 5.80 20.23 5.69
CA SER A 447 6.38 19.79 4.42
C SER A 447 5.53 18.70 3.76
N PHE A 448 4.96 17.78 4.54
CA PHE A 448 4.06 16.74 4.03
C PHE A 448 2.68 17.31 3.65
N ALA A 449 2.21 18.36 4.33
CA ALA A 449 1.03 19.12 3.91
C ALA A 449 1.26 19.80 2.55
N ALA A 450 2.42 20.42 2.35
CA ALA A 450 2.80 21.00 1.07
C ALA A 450 2.91 19.93 -0.04
N LEU A 451 3.52 18.79 0.27
CA LEU A 451 3.61 17.64 -0.64
C LEU A 451 2.21 17.15 -1.07
N ALA A 452 1.29 16.99 -0.12
CA ALA A 452 -0.11 16.63 -0.40
C ALA A 452 -0.82 17.71 -1.24
N ALA A 453 -0.60 19.00 -0.95
CA ALA A 453 -1.18 20.09 -1.73
C ALA A 453 -0.69 20.10 -3.19
N LEU A 454 0.58 19.75 -3.45
CA LEU A 454 1.10 19.62 -4.81
C LEU A 454 0.40 18.50 -5.61
N ALA A 455 -0.11 17.46 -4.95
CA ALA A 455 -0.87 16.39 -5.61
C ALA A 455 -2.21 16.88 -6.17
N VAL A 456 -2.71 18.07 -5.83
CA VAL A 456 -3.93 18.65 -6.44
C VAL A 456 -3.78 18.80 -7.96
N VAL A 457 -2.60 19.18 -8.44
CA VAL A 457 -2.35 19.31 -9.88
C VAL A 457 -2.41 17.94 -10.57
N ALA A 458 -1.84 16.92 -9.96
CA ALA A 458 -1.89 15.55 -10.49
C ALA A 458 -3.33 14.99 -10.42
N SER A 459 -4.02 15.19 -9.30
CA SER A 459 -5.36 14.68 -9.07
C SER A 459 -6.40 15.32 -10.00
N THR A 460 -6.31 16.64 -10.22
CA THR A 460 -7.18 17.32 -11.20
C THR A 460 -6.95 16.85 -12.63
N ARG A 461 -5.70 16.47 -12.98
CA ARG A 461 -5.36 15.94 -14.31
C ARG A 461 -5.75 14.46 -14.48
N SER A 462 -5.76 13.66 -13.42
CA SER A 462 -6.16 12.24 -13.47
C SER A 462 -7.66 12.08 -13.79
N GLY A 463 -8.49 13.03 -13.33
CA GLY A 463 -9.92 13.07 -13.58
C GLY A 463 -10.33 13.56 -14.96
N ARG A 464 -9.43 14.21 -15.72
CA ARG A 464 -9.74 14.69 -17.08
C ARG A 464 -9.85 13.49 -18.03
N SER A 465 -10.97 13.39 -18.73
CA SER A 465 -11.08 12.50 -19.89
C SER A 465 -10.25 13.10 -21.01
N THR A 466 -9.33 12.33 -21.59
CA THR A 466 -8.85 12.63 -22.93
C THR A 466 -10.03 12.41 -23.86
N GLU A 467 -10.71 13.48 -24.28
CA GLU A 467 -11.55 13.39 -25.46
C GLU A 467 -10.66 12.84 -26.58
N PRO A 468 -11.10 11.81 -27.33
CA PRO A 468 -10.46 11.51 -28.58
C PRO A 468 -10.51 12.82 -29.36
N THR A 469 -9.35 13.37 -29.70
CA THR A 469 -9.27 14.47 -30.67
C THR A 469 -10.05 13.98 -31.86
N ALA A 470 -11.25 14.53 -32.07
CA ALA A 470 -11.99 14.38 -33.29
C ALA A 470 -11.03 14.88 -34.36
N GLY A 471 -10.36 13.94 -35.04
CA GLY A 471 -9.61 14.26 -36.24
C GLY A 471 -10.57 15.04 -37.13
N PRO A 472 -10.12 16.14 -37.76
CA PRO A 472 -11.03 16.99 -38.52
C PRO A 472 -11.81 16.09 -39.46
N LEU A 473 -13.13 16.03 -39.23
CA LEU A 473 -14.07 15.48 -40.18
C LEU A 473 -13.78 16.21 -41.47
N ARG A 474 -13.03 15.56 -42.38
CA ARG A 474 -12.96 15.97 -43.77
C ARG A 474 -14.39 15.79 -44.29
N SER A 475 -15.17 16.84 -44.15
CA SER A 475 -16.38 17.08 -44.90
C SER A 475 -16.01 17.07 -46.38
N LEU A 476 -16.51 16.04 -47.08
CA LEU A 476 -17.12 16.10 -48.40
C LEU A 476 -16.41 16.92 -49.48
N ALA A 477 -15.83 16.23 -50.46
CA ALA A 477 -16.19 16.34 -51.89
C ALA A 477 -15.44 15.24 -52.67
#